data_AF-K1T813-F1
#
_entry.id   AF-K1T813-F1
#
_cell.length_a   1.000
_cell.length_b   1.000
_cell.length_c   1.000
_cell.angle_alpha   90.00
_cell.angle_beta   90.00
_cell.angle_gamma   90.00
#
_symmetry.space_group_name_H-M   'P 1'
#
loop_
_entity.id
_entity.type
_entity.pdbx_description
1 polymer ?
#
loop_
_entity_poly.entity_id
_entity_poly.type
_entity_poly.pdbx_seq_one_letter_code
_entity_poly.pdbx_strand_id
1 'polypeptide(L)' 'MELLSVGVVNNYFTCKQTARLMSIFTWDDEKMKVLRMVSNRIVDRENGKEIIKTLDSLFKQDDARKILGITNQW' A
#
# COMPACT_ATOMS: atom_id res chain seq x y z
N MET A 1 5.97 14.30 1.32
CA MET A 1 5.14 13.41 2.17
C MET A 1 3.95 14.15 2.80
N GLU A 2 4.10 15.39 3.28
CA GLU A 2 3.01 16.14 3.95
C GLU A 2 1.76 16.36 3.09
N LEU A 3 1.90 16.76 1.82
CA LEU A 3 0.72 16.95 0.97
C LEU A 3 -0.07 15.65 0.77
N LEU A 4 0.67 14.53 0.67
CA LEU A 4 0.05 13.22 0.54
C LEU A 4 -0.75 12.90 1.80
N SER A 5 -0.18 13.10 3.00
CA SER A 5 -0.86 12.78 4.27
C SER A 5 -2.18 13.51 4.42
N VAL A 6 -2.22 14.80 4.10
CA VAL A 6 -3.44 15.60 4.14
C VAL A 6 -4.46 15.09 3.12
N GLY A 7 -4.03 14.73 1.91
CA GLY A 7 -4.90 14.22 0.86
C GLY A 7 -5.52 12.85 1.18
N VAL A 8 -4.86 12.00 1.97
CA VAL A 8 -5.38 10.66 2.30
C VAL A 8 -6.47 10.70 3.39
N VAL A 9 -6.41 11.68 4.32
CA VAL A 9 -7.18 11.65 5.57
C VAL A 9 -8.69 11.52 5.34
N ASN A 10 -9.21 12.14 4.28
CA ASN A 10 -10.65 12.19 3.96
C ASN A 10 -11.05 11.33 2.76
N ASN A 11 -10.15 10.48 2.24
CA ASN A 11 -10.41 9.69 1.05
C ASN A 11 -10.28 8.19 1.33
N TYR A 12 -11.06 7.42 0.58
CA TYR A 12 -11.00 5.97 0.53
C TYR A 12 -10.36 5.54 -0.78
N PHE A 13 -9.57 4.48 -0.74
CA PHE A 13 -8.78 4.02 -1.89
C PHE A 13 -9.02 2.55 -2.14
N THR A 14 -9.06 2.17 -3.42
CA THR A 14 -8.94 0.77 -3.81
C THR A 14 -7.48 0.33 -3.78
N CYS A 15 -7.20 -0.96 -3.65
CA CYS A 15 -5.86 -1.53 -3.76
C CYS A 15 -5.16 -1.12 -5.05
N LYS A 16 -5.90 -1.03 -6.16
CA LYS A 16 -5.38 -0.56 -7.45
C LYS A 16 -4.99 0.93 -7.43
N GLN A 17 -5.80 1.78 -6.79
CA GLN A 17 -5.46 3.20 -6.62
C GLN A 17 -4.25 3.37 -5.69
N THR A 18 -4.18 2.59 -4.61
CA THR A 18 -3.01 2.55 -3.72
C THR A 18 -1.75 2.11 -4.46
N ALA A 19 -1.83 1.04 -5.26
CA ALA A 19 -0.72 0.56 -6.09
C ALA A 19 -0.23 1.65 -7.06
N ARG A 20 -1.15 2.36 -7.73
CA ARG A 20 -0.82 3.48 -8.61
C ARG A 20 -0.19 4.66 -7.86
N LEU A 21 -0.61 4.92 -6.63
CA LEU A 21 -0.02 5.95 -5.80
C LEU A 21 1.41 5.57 -5.36
N MET A 22 1.61 4.30 -4.98
CA MET A 22 2.93 3.77 -4.63
C MET A 22 3.88 3.79 -5.82
N SER A 23 3.42 3.49 -7.04
CA SER A 23 4.27 3.47 -8.24
C SER A 23 4.85 4.84 -8.65
N ILE A 24 4.40 5.94 -8.03
CA ILE A 24 5.02 7.27 -8.21
C ILE A 24 6.44 7.29 -7.61
N PHE A 25 6.71 6.43 -6.64
CA PHE A 25 7.99 6.38 -5.93
C PHE A 25 8.85 5.24 -6.46
N THR A 26 10.13 5.54 -6.73
CA THR A 26 11.11 4.55 -7.18
C THR A 26 11.43 3.53 -6.10
N TRP A 27 11.71 4.00 -4.88
CA TRP A 27 12.23 3.15 -3.80
C TRP A 27 11.11 2.57 -2.94
N ASP A 28 11.21 1.27 -2.66
CA ASP A 28 10.22 0.57 -1.86
C ASP A 28 10.05 1.14 -0.43
N ASP A 29 11.06 1.82 0.14
CA ASP A 29 10.91 2.48 1.45
C ASP A 29 9.86 3.59 1.41
N GLU A 30 9.86 4.38 0.35
CA GLU A 30 8.87 5.42 0.12
C GLU A 30 7.50 4.82 -0.19
N LYS A 31 7.46 3.77 -1.03
CA LYS A 31 6.22 3.02 -1.30
C LYS A 31 5.59 2.49 0.00
N MET A 32 6.40 1.94 0.92
CA MET A 32 5.93 1.45 2.21
C MET A 32 5.44 2.54 3.16
N LYS A 33 6.04 3.74 3.11
CA LYS A 33 5.50 4.92 3.85
C LYS A 33 4.12 5.29 3.33
N VAL A 34 3.91 5.32 2.01
CA VAL A 34 2.59 5.56 1.41
C VAL A 34 1.58 4.51 1.85
N LEU A 35 1.94 3.22 1.78
CA LEU A 35 1.08 2.13 2.20
C LEU A 35 0.61 2.31 3.65
N ARG A 36 1.52 2.64 4.57
CA ARG A 36 1.18 2.89 5.99
C ARG A 36 0.22 4.05 6.19
N MET A 37 0.27 5.07 5.33
CA MET A 37 -0.62 6.22 5.42
C MET A 37 -2.04 5.90 4.91
N VAL A 38 -2.15 5.02 3.91
CA VAL A 38 -3.42 4.71 3.25
C VAL A 38 -4.08 3.42 3.76
N SER A 39 -3.34 2.55 4.47
CA SER A 39 -3.75 1.17 4.78
C SER A 39 -5.10 1.06 5.47
N ASN A 40 -5.40 1.97 6.40
CA ASN A 40 -6.67 1.99 7.14
C ASN A 40 -7.86 2.44 6.28
N ARG A 41 -7.60 3.06 5.11
CA ARG A 41 -8.59 3.61 4.18
C ARG A 41 -8.78 2.76 2.92
N ILE A 42 -8.16 1.59 2.85
CA ILE A 42 -8.35 0.65 1.75
C ILE A 42 -9.71 -0.05 1.89
N VAL A 43 -10.53 -0.02 0.83
CA VAL A 43 -11.91 -0.53 0.85
C VAL A 43 -12.05 -1.98 0.34
N ASP A 44 -11.12 -2.45 -0.49
CA ASP A 44 -11.16 -3.74 -1.18
C ASP A 44 -9.89 -4.57 -0.85
N ARG A 45 -9.65 -4.77 0.45
CA ARG A 45 -8.42 -5.40 0.98
C ARG A 45 -8.16 -6.80 0.42
N GLU A 46 -9.19 -7.52 -0.02
CA GLU A 46 -9.09 -8.80 -0.71
C GLU A 46 -8.24 -8.73 -1.99
N ASN A 47 -8.13 -7.54 -2.61
CA ASN A 47 -7.30 -7.30 -3.80
C ASN A 47 -5.86 -6.90 -3.47
N GLY A 48 -5.41 -7.09 -2.22
CA GLY A 48 -4.11 -6.62 -1.75
C GLY A 48 -2.90 -7.14 -2.52
N LYS A 49 -3.05 -8.22 -3.29
CA LYS A 49 -2.02 -8.71 -4.23
C LYS A 49 -1.53 -7.63 -5.20
N GLU A 50 -2.41 -6.70 -5.60
CA GLU A 50 -2.04 -5.58 -6.47
C GLU A 50 -1.04 -4.63 -5.82
N ILE A 51 -1.16 -4.41 -4.50
CA ILE A 51 -0.20 -3.63 -3.71
C ILE A 51 1.11 -4.38 -3.57
N ILE A 52 1.06 -5.68 -3.25
CA ILE A 52 2.26 -6.50 -3.04
C ILE A 52 3.14 -6.52 -4.29
N LYS A 53 2.56 -6.66 -5.49
CA LYS A 53 3.28 -6.67 -6.76
C LYS A 53 4.02 -5.37 -7.08
N THR A 54 3.73 -4.26 -6.38
CA THR A 54 4.41 -2.97 -6.60
C THR A 54 5.77 -2.86 -5.89
N LEU A 55 6.08 -3.81 -5.01
CA LEU A 55 7.30 -3.87 -4.23
C LEU A 55 8.27 -4.88 -4.84
N ASP A 56 9.52 -4.47 -5.04
CA ASP A 56 10.56 -5.34 -5.60
C ASP A 56 11.17 -6.23 -4.51
N SER A 57 11.26 -5.73 -3.28
CA SER A 57 11.81 -6.45 -2.14
C SER A 57 10.82 -7.47 -1.55
N LEU A 58 11.20 -8.75 -1.55
CA LEU A 58 10.42 -9.83 -0.92
C LEU A 58 10.16 -9.58 0.58
N PHE A 59 11.13 -9.04 1.31
CA PHE A 59 10.95 -8.68 2.73
C PHE A 59 9.87 -7.62 2.91
N LYS A 60 9.84 -6.60 2.03
CA LYS A 60 8.81 -5.55 2.10
C LYS A 60 7.45 -6.06 1.64
N GLN A 61 7.39 -7.02 0.72
CA GLN A 61 6.16 -7.71 0.38
C GLN A 61 5.56 -8.42 1.61
N ASP A 62 6.37 -9.09 2.42
CA ASP A 62 5.90 -9.72 3.66
C ASP A 62 5.38 -8.70 4.68
N ASP A 63 6.08 -7.57 4.85
CA ASP A 63 5.61 -6.51 5.73
C ASP A 63 4.34 -5.85 5.21
N ALA A 64 4.19 -5.68 3.90
CA ALA A 64 2.97 -5.18 3.29
C ALA A 64 1.79 -6.14 3.51
N ARG A 65 2.01 -7.46 3.43
CA ARG A 65 0.99 -8.47 3.76
C ARG A 65 0.51 -8.32 5.21
N LYS A 66 1.44 -8.13 6.16
CA LYS A 66 1.10 -7.88 7.58
C LYS A 66 0.29 -6.60 7.75
N ILE A 67 0.67 -5.50 7.10
CA ILE A 67 -0.06 -4.22 7.15
C ILE A 67 -1.48 -4.36 6.59
N LEU A 68 -1.66 -5.15 5.54
CA LEU A 68 -2.95 -5.38 4.90
C LEU A 68 -3.81 -6.41 5.64
N GLY A 69 -3.28 -7.09 6.67
CA GLY A 69 -3.98 -8.15 7.40
C GLY A 69 -4.19 -9.42 6.55
N ILE A 70 -3.37 -9.64 5.53
CA ILE A 70 -3.49 -10.81 4.65
C ILE A 70 -2.69 -11.95 5.29
N THR A 71 -3.39 -12.87 5.95
CA THR A 71 -2.81 -14.00 6.68
C THR A 71 -2.66 -15.26 5.84
N ASN A 72 -3.28 -15.34 4.66
CA ASN A 72 -3.23 -16.52 3.80
C ASN A 72 -2.04 -16.44 2.83
N GLN A 73 -1.11 -17.37 2.98
CA GLN A 73 -0.01 -17.63 2.05
C GLN A 73 -0.57 -18.20 0.74
N TRP A 74 -0.33 -17.48 -0.36
CA TRP A 74 -0.51 -17.96 -1.74
C TRP A 74 0.85 -18.05 -2.40
#